data_AF-A0A966TSU6-F1
#
_entry.id   AF-A0A966TSU6-F1
#
_cell.length_a   1.000
_cell.length_b   1.000
_cell.length_c   1.000
_cell.angle_alpha   90.00
_cell.angle_beta   90.00
_cell.angle_gamma   90.00
#
_symmetry.space_group_name_H-M   'P 1'
#
loop_
_entity.id
_entity.type
_entity.pdbx_description
1 polymer ?
#
loop_
_entity_poly.entity_id
_entity_poly.type
_entity_poly.pdbx_seq_one_letter_code
_entity_poly.pdbx_strand_id
1 'polypeptide(L)'
;MAQAATELVIATVNNGHMIEMQKLSKNFEAANPDIKLKWVTLEEGVLRQRVTTDIATKGGQFDVMTIGMYETPIWGKKGWLQELKTDANYDVDDLLPAMRNGLSVDGKLFAAPFYGESSMLMYRKDLADKAGVQVPERPTWPQIKDLAAKIHDPKNGVYGICLRGKPGWGDNMAFLSTLVNTFGGQWFDMG
;
A
#
# COMPACT_ATOMS: atom_id res chain seq x y z
N MET A 1 -26.69 -30.44 -13.70
CA MET A 1 -25.67 -29.89 -14.60
C MET A 1 -24.62 -29.25 -13.70
N ALA A 2 -23.34 -29.62 -13.84
CA ALA A 2 -22.27 -28.98 -13.06
C ALA A 2 -22.15 -27.53 -13.52
N GLN A 3 -22.34 -26.58 -12.62
CA GLN A 3 -22.08 -25.17 -12.88
C GLN A 3 -20.57 -25.04 -13.11
N ALA A 4 -20.15 -24.38 -14.20
CA ALA A 4 -18.73 -24.20 -14.46
C ALA A 4 -18.11 -23.39 -13.31
N ALA A 5 -16.99 -23.86 -12.76
CA ALA A 5 -16.29 -23.14 -11.71
C ALA A 5 -15.89 -21.74 -12.23
N THR A 6 -16.23 -20.70 -11.48
CA THR A 6 -15.86 -19.31 -11.78
C THR A 6 -14.40 -19.12 -11.37
N GLU A 7 -13.53 -18.71 -12.30
CA GLU A 7 -12.14 -18.32 -11.98
C GLU A 7 -12.09 -16.79 -11.82
N LEU A 8 -11.57 -16.31 -10.69
CA LEU A 8 -11.30 -14.89 -10.44
C LEU A 8 -9.81 -14.62 -10.62
N VAL A 9 -9.47 -13.78 -11.58
CA VAL A 9 -8.11 -13.31 -11.84
C VAL A 9 -7.82 -12.08 -10.99
N ILE A 10 -6.87 -12.19 -10.06
CA ILE A 10 -6.55 -11.17 -9.07
C ILE A 10 -5.18 -10.58 -9.36
N ALA A 11 -5.12 -9.29 -9.72
CA ALA A 11 -3.86 -8.55 -9.80
C ALA A 11 -3.45 -8.03 -8.42
N THR A 12 -2.27 -8.40 -7.94
CA THR A 12 -1.77 -7.98 -6.63
C THR A 12 -0.29 -7.67 -6.60
N VAL A 13 0.15 -6.98 -5.55
CA VAL A 13 1.55 -6.60 -5.33
C VAL A 13 2.31 -7.73 -4.63
N ASN A 14 3.60 -7.88 -4.91
CA ASN A 14 4.46 -8.93 -4.37
C ASN A 14 4.98 -8.68 -2.93
N ASN A 15 4.25 -7.93 -2.10
CA ASN A 15 4.64 -7.69 -0.71
C ASN A 15 4.27 -8.88 0.20
N GLY A 16 4.89 -8.93 1.39
CA GLY A 16 4.72 -10.06 2.32
C GLY A 16 3.25 -10.36 2.68
N HIS A 17 2.44 -9.33 2.93
CA HIS A 17 1.03 -9.51 3.30
C HIS A 17 0.21 -10.18 2.18
N MET A 18 0.44 -9.79 0.93
CA MET A 18 -0.27 -10.39 -0.21
C MET A 18 0.18 -11.82 -0.49
N ILE A 19 1.47 -12.13 -0.27
CA ILE A 19 1.97 -13.51 -0.38
C ILE A 19 1.36 -14.41 0.71
N GLU A 20 1.18 -13.89 1.93
CA GLU A 20 0.48 -14.64 2.98
C GLU A 20 -1.01 -14.82 2.64
N MET A 21 -1.69 -13.79 2.14
CA MET A 21 -3.08 -13.92 1.67
C MET A 21 -3.23 -15.02 0.60
N GLN A 22 -2.30 -15.10 -0.35
CA GLN A 22 -2.30 -16.14 -1.38
C GLN A 22 -2.29 -17.55 -0.77
N LYS A 23 -1.48 -17.79 0.27
CA LYS A 23 -1.44 -19.08 0.97
C LYS A 23 -2.75 -19.41 1.70
N LEU A 24 -3.52 -18.39 2.06
CA LEU A 24 -4.83 -18.52 2.72
C LEU A 24 -5.99 -18.70 1.72
N SER A 25 -5.76 -18.61 0.41
CA SER A 25 -6.78 -18.81 -0.65
C SER A 25 -7.58 -20.10 -0.47
N LYS A 26 -6.94 -21.17 0.01
CA LYS A 26 -7.58 -22.46 0.28
C LYS A 26 -8.79 -22.37 1.21
N ASN A 27 -8.79 -21.43 2.15
CA ASN A 27 -9.92 -21.24 3.07
C ASN A 27 -11.11 -20.63 2.33
N PHE A 28 -10.85 -19.65 1.47
CA PHE A 28 -11.88 -19.04 0.63
C PHE A 28 -12.45 -20.05 -0.37
N GLU A 29 -11.60 -20.79 -1.07
CA GLU A 29 -12.03 -21.80 -2.05
C GLU A 29 -12.75 -23.00 -1.39
N ALA A 30 -12.41 -23.34 -0.15
CA ALA A 30 -13.15 -24.37 0.60
C ALA A 30 -14.55 -23.89 1.00
N ALA A 31 -14.69 -22.61 1.37
CA ALA A 31 -15.98 -22.00 1.69
C ALA A 31 -16.82 -21.70 0.44
N ASN A 32 -16.17 -21.53 -0.72
CA ASN A 32 -16.79 -21.19 -2.00
C ASN A 32 -16.31 -22.18 -3.08
N PRO A 33 -16.80 -23.44 -3.07
CA PRO A 33 -16.24 -24.51 -3.90
C PRO A 33 -16.37 -24.26 -5.41
N ASP A 34 -17.32 -23.40 -5.82
CA ASP A 34 -17.54 -23.02 -7.22
C ASP A 34 -16.65 -21.87 -7.70
N ILE A 35 -15.77 -21.33 -6.83
CA ILE A 35 -14.89 -20.21 -7.15
C ILE A 35 -13.41 -20.62 -6.99
N LYS A 36 -12.59 -20.30 -8.00
CA LYS A 36 -11.13 -20.48 -8.00
C LYS A 36 -10.40 -19.15 -8.09
N LEU A 37 -9.30 -19.02 -7.34
CA LEU A 37 -8.50 -17.81 -7.32
C LEU A 37 -7.22 -17.99 -8.14
N LYS A 38 -7.01 -17.09 -9.11
CA LYS A 38 -5.80 -17.03 -9.92
C LYS A 38 -5.06 -15.73 -9.68
N TRP A 39 -3.84 -15.83 -9.17
CA TRP A 39 -3.06 -14.67 -8.76
C TRP A 39 -2.07 -14.22 -9.84
N VAL A 40 -2.11 -12.92 -10.15
CA VAL A 40 -1.11 -12.23 -10.96
C VAL A 40 -0.34 -11.29 -10.04
N THR A 41 0.75 -11.82 -9.50
CA THR A 41 1.60 -11.13 -8.50
C THR A 41 2.71 -10.35 -9.19
N LEU A 42 2.75 -9.03 -8.97
CA LEU A 42 3.62 -8.10 -9.69
C LEU A 42 4.38 -7.19 -8.73
N GLU A 43 5.49 -6.64 -9.18
CA GLU A 43 6.14 -5.52 -8.50
C GLU A 43 5.25 -4.27 -8.59
N GLU A 44 5.26 -3.41 -7.57
CA GLU A 44 4.30 -2.32 -7.38
C GLU A 44 4.19 -1.36 -8.58
N GLY A 45 5.32 -0.94 -9.15
CA GLY A 45 5.34 -0.08 -10.34
C GLY A 45 4.68 -0.74 -11.55
N VAL A 46 4.98 -2.03 -11.78
CA VAL A 46 4.42 -2.84 -12.87
C VAL A 46 2.93 -3.10 -12.65
N LEU A 47 2.52 -3.40 -11.41
CA LEU A 47 1.12 -3.59 -11.03
C LEU A 47 0.30 -2.37 -11.40
N ARG A 48 0.72 -1.19 -10.94
CA ARG A 48 0.02 0.08 -11.19
C ARG A 48 -0.13 0.35 -12.68
N GLN A 49 0.93 0.14 -13.46
CA GLN A 49 0.88 0.33 -14.91
C GLN A 49 -0.14 -0.60 -15.56
N ARG A 50 -0.10 -1.90 -15.23
CA ARG A 50 -0.98 -2.92 -15.84
C ARG A 50 -2.44 -2.73 -15.44
N VAL A 51 -2.71 -2.53 -14.15
CA VAL A 51 -4.06 -2.32 -13.62
C VAL A 51 -4.67 -1.03 -14.20
N THR A 52 -3.90 0.07 -14.25
CA THR A 52 -4.37 1.33 -14.86
C THR A 52 -4.72 1.14 -16.33
N THR A 53 -3.90 0.41 -17.08
CA THR A 53 -4.16 0.14 -18.49
C THR A 53 -5.42 -0.70 -18.67
N ASP A 54 -5.55 -1.78 -17.90
CA ASP A 54 -6.68 -2.70 -17.99
C ASP A 54 -8.00 -1.99 -17.69
N ILE A 55 -8.09 -1.26 -16.57
CA ILE A 55 -9.33 -0.57 -16.18
C ILE A 55 -9.68 0.58 -17.14
N ALA A 56 -8.69 1.36 -17.61
CA ALA A 56 -8.94 2.50 -18.49
C ALA A 56 -9.40 2.09 -19.89
N THR A 57 -8.93 0.93 -20.36
CA THR A 57 -9.29 0.37 -21.68
C THR A 57 -10.43 -0.63 -21.64
N LYS A 58 -10.93 -0.96 -20.44
CA LYS A 58 -11.89 -2.05 -20.21
C LYS A 58 -11.38 -3.39 -20.76
N GLY A 59 -10.11 -3.67 -20.54
CA GLY A 59 -9.40 -4.84 -21.09
C GLY A 59 -9.84 -6.18 -20.52
N GLY A 60 -10.49 -6.20 -19.35
CA GLY A 60 -11.07 -7.39 -18.74
C GLY A 60 -10.03 -8.45 -18.37
N GLN A 61 -8.78 -8.05 -18.10
CA GLN A 61 -7.72 -8.97 -17.70
C GLN A 61 -7.79 -9.34 -16.22
N PHE A 62 -8.35 -8.47 -15.38
CA PHE A 62 -8.44 -8.67 -13.93
C PHE A 62 -9.86 -8.47 -13.42
N ASP A 63 -10.34 -9.43 -12.64
CA ASP A 63 -11.64 -9.36 -11.96
C ASP A 63 -11.53 -8.60 -10.63
N VAL A 64 -10.40 -8.77 -9.94
CA VAL A 64 -10.08 -8.09 -8.68
C VAL A 64 -8.70 -7.45 -8.78
N MET A 65 -8.59 -6.20 -8.35
CA MET A 65 -7.37 -5.40 -8.46
C MET A 65 -6.97 -4.87 -7.09
N THR A 66 -5.71 -5.08 -6.72
CA THR A 66 -5.10 -4.40 -5.56
C THR A 66 -4.78 -2.95 -5.97
N ILE A 67 -5.48 -1.99 -5.38
CA ILE A 67 -5.38 -0.55 -5.68
C ILE A 67 -5.21 0.25 -4.40
N GLY A 68 -4.67 1.46 -4.50
CA GLY A 68 -4.47 2.34 -3.35
C GLY A 68 -5.60 3.35 -3.13
N MET A 69 -5.47 4.12 -2.05
CA MET A 69 -6.32 5.26 -1.73
C MET A 69 -6.15 6.43 -2.73
N TYR A 70 -5.10 6.42 -3.55
CA TYR A 70 -4.92 7.39 -4.64
C TYR A 70 -5.86 7.08 -5.80
N GLU A 71 -5.87 5.83 -6.26
CA GLU A 71 -6.64 5.40 -7.43
C GLU A 71 -8.14 5.30 -7.13
N THR A 72 -8.50 4.74 -5.97
CA THR A 72 -9.88 4.39 -5.61
C THR A 72 -10.88 5.53 -5.81
N PRO A 73 -10.71 6.74 -5.22
CA PRO A 73 -11.68 7.81 -5.37
C PRO A 73 -11.73 8.38 -6.79
N ILE A 74 -10.60 8.38 -7.51
CA ILE A 74 -10.53 8.86 -8.90
C ILE A 74 -11.32 7.92 -9.81
N TRP A 75 -11.12 6.61 -9.68
CA TRP A 75 -11.77 5.60 -10.52
C TRP A 75 -13.23 5.37 -10.13
N GLY A 76 -13.55 5.47 -8.83
CA GLY A 76 -14.93 5.49 -8.34
C GLY A 76 -15.75 6.63 -8.94
N LYS A 77 -15.23 7.87 -8.93
CA LYS A 77 -15.89 9.03 -9.57
C LYS A 77 -16.09 8.88 -11.07
N LYS A 78 -15.17 8.17 -11.76
CA LYS A 78 -15.28 7.86 -13.18
C LYS A 78 -16.25 6.71 -13.49
N GLY A 79 -16.79 6.05 -12.48
CA GLY A 79 -17.65 4.87 -12.63
C GLY A 79 -16.90 3.65 -13.18
N TRP A 80 -15.59 3.59 -12.97
CA TRP A 80 -14.75 2.47 -13.42
C TRP A 80 -14.72 1.31 -12.40
N LEU A 81 -14.97 1.63 -11.13
CA LEU A 81 -15.08 0.65 -10.05
C LEU A 81 -16.54 0.39 -9.71
N GLN A 82 -16.84 -0.85 -9.36
CA GLN A 82 -18.15 -1.21 -8.81
C GLN A 82 -18.21 -0.79 -7.33
N GLU A 83 -19.36 -0.24 -6.93
CA GLU A 83 -19.66 0.01 -5.51
C GLU A 83 -19.64 -1.32 -4.74
N LEU A 84 -18.87 -1.37 -3.65
CA LEU A 84 -18.86 -2.52 -2.74
C LEU A 84 -20.06 -2.43 -1.81
N LYS A 85 -21.06 -3.27 -2.08
CA LYS A 85 -22.21 -3.46 -1.20
C LYS A 85 -21.94 -4.65 -0.30
N THR A 86 -21.58 -4.36 0.94
CA THR A 86 -21.32 -5.36 1.97
C THR A 86 -22.64 -5.85 2.56
N ASP A 87 -22.67 -7.10 3.03
CA ASP A 87 -23.81 -7.62 3.78
C ASP A 87 -23.72 -7.24 5.26
N ALA A 88 -24.73 -7.62 6.05
CA ALA A 88 -24.77 -7.34 7.48
C ALA A 88 -23.70 -8.10 8.29
N ASN A 89 -23.03 -9.10 7.71
CA ASN A 89 -21.97 -9.85 8.39
C ASN A 89 -20.63 -9.11 8.34
N TYR A 90 -20.48 -8.13 7.46
CA TYR A 90 -19.30 -7.30 7.37
C TYR A 90 -19.53 -5.95 8.06
N ASP A 91 -18.89 -5.78 9.21
CA ASP A 91 -18.95 -4.55 9.99
C ASP A 91 -18.12 -3.43 9.34
N VAL A 92 -18.75 -2.65 8.47
CA VAL A 92 -18.10 -1.51 7.79
C VAL A 92 -17.72 -0.40 8.78
N ASP A 93 -18.41 -0.31 9.91
CA ASP A 93 -18.18 0.73 10.92
C ASP A 93 -16.94 0.44 11.78
N ASP A 94 -16.45 -0.80 11.79
CA ASP A 94 -15.16 -1.20 12.40
C ASP A 94 -13.93 -0.75 11.58
N LEU A 95 -14.13 -0.35 10.32
CA LEU A 95 -13.04 0.18 9.50
C LEU A 95 -12.54 1.53 10.04
N LEU A 96 -11.22 1.68 10.15
CA LEU A 96 -10.61 2.97 10.53
C LEU A 96 -11.16 4.11 9.65
N PRO A 97 -11.69 5.21 10.24
CA PRO A 97 -12.38 6.24 9.47
C PRO A 97 -11.54 6.84 8.34
N ALA A 98 -10.24 7.05 8.55
CA ALA A 98 -9.34 7.56 7.52
C ALA A 98 -9.25 6.64 6.29
N MET A 99 -9.20 5.31 6.52
CA MET A 99 -9.15 4.31 5.45
C MET A 99 -10.50 4.25 4.72
N ARG A 100 -11.60 4.10 5.47
CA ARG A 100 -12.94 4.03 4.89
C ARG A 100 -13.26 5.26 4.03
N ASN A 101 -12.97 6.45 4.55
CA ASN A 101 -13.25 7.70 3.85
C ASN A 101 -12.39 7.85 2.59
N GLY A 102 -11.10 7.51 2.65
CA GLY A 102 -10.22 7.60 1.47
C GLY A 102 -10.50 6.56 0.39
N LEU A 103 -11.26 5.50 0.70
CA LEU A 103 -11.71 4.49 -0.25
C LEU A 103 -13.18 4.70 -0.70
N SER A 104 -13.79 5.82 -0.30
CA SER A 104 -15.20 6.13 -0.58
C SER A 104 -15.36 7.35 -1.48
N VAL A 105 -16.44 7.39 -2.23
CA VAL A 105 -16.90 8.55 -3.02
C VAL A 105 -18.37 8.77 -2.71
N ASP A 106 -18.74 9.99 -2.33
CA ASP A 106 -20.13 10.36 -2.00
C ASP A 106 -20.79 9.38 -1.00
N GLY A 107 -20.01 8.95 0.00
CA GLY A 107 -20.44 8.02 1.06
C GLY A 107 -20.47 6.54 0.67
N LYS A 108 -20.11 6.19 -0.57
CA LYS A 108 -20.11 4.83 -1.09
C LYS A 108 -18.71 4.24 -1.15
N LEU A 109 -18.53 3.02 -0.66
CA LEU A 109 -17.24 2.33 -0.64
C LEU A 109 -16.95 1.71 -2.01
N PHE A 110 -15.76 1.95 -2.57
CA PHE A 110 -15.36 1.42 -3.88
C PHE A 110 -14.17 0.44 -3.82
N ALA A 111 -13.50 0.35 -2.67
CA ALA A 111 -12.49 -0.66 -2.39
C ALA A 111 -12.50 -1.02 -0.91
N ALA A 112 -12.25 -2.28 -0.59
CA ALA A 112 -12.13 -2.74 0.79
C ALA A 112 -10.65 -2.65 1.23
N PRO A 113 -10.36 -2.07 2.40
CA PRO A 113 -8.98 -1.99 2.88
C PRO A 113 -8.50 -3.38 3.30
N PHE A 114 -7.46 -3.89 2.66
CA PHE A 114 -6.80 -5.13 3.08
C PHE A 114 -5.74 -4.88 4.16
N TYR A 115 -4.97 -3.80 4.03
CA TYR A 115 -4.15 -3.24 5.11
C TYR A 115 -4.09 -1.71 4.95
N GLY A 116 -3.73 -1.01 6.03
CA GLY A 116 -3.40 0.42 6.02
C GLY A 116 -1.99 0.64 6.55
N GLU A 117 -1.32 1.70 6.09
CA GLU A 117 0.03 2.04 6.53
C GLU A 117 0.21 3.53 6.78
N SER A 118 1.21 3.85 7.61
CA SER A 118 1.77 5.18 7.77
C SER A 118 3.30 5.07 7.74
N SER A 119 4.02 6.17 7.84
CA SER A 119 5.47 6.20 7.87
C SER A 119 5.99 6.56 9.26
N MET A 120 7.05 5.86 9.70
CA MET A 120 7.71 6.09 10.98
C MET A 120 9.21 5.79 10.88
N LEU A 121 9.99 6.30 11.81
CA LEU A 121 11.41 5.96 11.94
C LEU A 121 11.55 4.57 12.56
N MET A 122 12.20 3.64 11.85
CA MET A 122 12.73 2.40 12.42
C MET A 122 14.24 2.56 12.60
N TYR A 123 14.78 2.21 13.77
CA TYR A 123 16.21 2.33 14.05
C TYR A 123 16.74 1.16 14.89
N ARG A 124 18.06 0.97 14.85
CA ARG A 124 18.78 -0.05 15.62
C ARG A 124 19.18 0.49 17.00
N LYS A 125 18.45 0.08 18.04
CA LYS A 125 18.68 0.51 19.43
C LYS A 125 20.10 0.26 19.88
N ASP A 126 20.65 -0.92 19.62
CA ASP A 126 22.02 -1.29 19.97
C ASP A 126 23.08 -0.40 19.31
N LEU A 127 22.86 0.05 18.07
CA LEU A 127 23.77 0.99 17.41
C LEU A 127 23.64 2.41 17.97
N ALA A 128 22.41 2.84 18.28
CA ALA A 128 22.17 4.13 18.93
C ALA A 128 22.82 4.17 20.33
N ASP A 129 22.64 3.11 21.13
CA ASP A 129 23.23 2.96 22.47
C ASP A 129 24.76 2.94 22.42
N LYS A 130 25.35 2.18 21.49
CA LYS A 130 26.81 2.16 21.26
C LYS A 130 27.37 3.52 20.87
N ALA A 131 26.59 4.33 20.15
CA ALA A 131 26.93 5.70 19.78
C ALA A 131 26.60 6.75 20.86
N GLY A 132 26.03 6.34 21.99
CA GLY A 132 25.59 7.24 23.07
C GLY A 132 24.48 8.20 22.66
N VAL A 133 23.60 7.78 21.74
CA VAL A 133 22.50 8.61 21.21
C VAL A 133 21.16 8.12 21.76
N GLN A 134 20.44 9.01 22.43
CA GLN A 134 19.04 8.79 22.78
C GLN A 134 18.15 9.32 21.65
N VAL A 135 17.26 8.47 21.13
CA VAL A 135 16.32 8.84 20.07
C VAL A 135 15.00 9.29 20.72
N PRO A 136 14.58 10.56 20.56
CA PRO A 136 13.33 11.03 21.13
C PRO A 136 12.12 10.39 20.42
N GLU A 137 10.95 10.42 21.06
CA GLU A 137 9.70 9.90 20.48
C GLU A 137 9.31 10.61 19.17
N ARG A 138 9.69 11.89 19.03
CA ARG A 138 9.41 12.73 17.86
C ARG A 138 10.71 13.32 17.31
N PRO A 139 11.54 12.50 16.63
CA PRO A 139 12.83 12.96 16.12
C PRO A 139 12.65 13.91 14.94
N THR A 140 13.54 14.90 14.86
CA THR A 140 13.65 15.82 13.72
C THR A 140 14.64 15.28 12.69
N TRP A 141 14.52 15.71 11.43
CA TRP A 141 15.47 15.32 10.37
C TRP A 141 16.94 15.63 10.70
N PRO A 142 17.29 16.78 11.32
CA PRO A 142 18.65 17.00 11.83
C PRO A 142 19.10 15.94 12.83
N GLN A 143 18.27 15.56 13.80
CA GLN A 143 18.60 14.50 14.77
C GLN A 143 18.77 13.14 14.10
N ILE A 144 17.93 12.82 13.10
CA ILE A 144 18.05 11.60 12.30
C ILE A 144 19.37 11.59 11.52
N LYS A 145 19.74 12.72 10.90
CA LYS A 145 21.01 12.88 10.20
C LYS A 145 22.21 12.68 11.13
N ASP A 146 22.17 13.26 12.32
CA ASP A 146 23.25 13.14 13.31
C ASP A 146 23.40 11.70 13.83
N LEU A 147 22.28 11.02 14.11
CA LEU A 147 22.28 9.60 14.46
C LEU A 147 22.89 8.77 13.32
N ALA A 148 22.42 8.98 12.09
CA ALA A 148 22.91 8.27 10.92
C ALA A 148 24.42 8.46 10.74
N ALA A 149 24.92 9.68 10.86
CA ALA A 149 26.35 9.98 10.77
C ALA A 149 27.18 9.26 11.85
N LYS A 150 26.68 9.20 13.09
CA LYS A 150 27.38 8.56 14.22
C LYS A 150 27.47 7.04 14.10
N ILE A 151 26.43 6.38 13.57
CA ILE A 151 26.41 4.92 13.45
C ILE A 151 26.96 4.43 12.11
N HIS A 152 27.27 5.33 11.18
CA HIS A 152 27.75 4.97 9.85
C HIS A 152 29.16 4.37 9.90
N ASP A 153 29.25 3.11 9.49
CA ASP A 153 30.51 2.36 9.44
C ASP A 153 30.52 1.38 8.25
N PRO A 154 30.74 1.88 7.02
CA PRO A 154 30.77 1.06 5.81
C PRO A 154 31.82 -0.06 5.85
N LYS A 155 32.92 0.13 6.58
CA LYS A 155 33.99 -0.86 6.71
C LYS A 155 33.49 -2.15 7.37
N ASN A 156 32.47 -2.02 8.24
CA ASN A 156 31.78 -3.13 8.88
C ASN A 156 30.37 -3.37 8.30
N GLY A 157 30.08 -2.82 7.12
CA GLY A 157 28.79 -3.01 6.44
C GLY A 157 27.61 -2.26 7.07
N VAL A 158 27.85 -1.27 7.93
CA VAL A 158 26.80 -0.49 8.58
C VAL A 158 26.58 0.84 7.86
N TYR A 159 25.39 1.02 7.29
CA TYR A 159 24.97 2.28 6.66
C TYR A 159 24.05 3.04 7.61
N GLY A 160 24.33 4.32 7.83
CA GLY A 160 23.66 5.10 8.89
C GLY A 160 22.16 5.29 8.69
N ILE A 161 21.70 5.23 7.45
CA ILE A 161 20.30 5.29 7.08
C ILE A 161 20.12 4.63 5.71
N CYS A 162 18.93 4.07 5.47
CA CYS A 162 18.49 3.66 4.15
C CYS A 162 17.13 4.31 3.86
N LEU A 163 16.96 4.83 2.64
CA LEU A 163 15.76 5.54 2.19
C LEU A 163 15.38 5.05 0.80
N ARG A 164 14.11 5.26 0.39
CA ARG A 164 13.64 4.88 -0.94
C ARG A 164 14.34 5.70 -2.02
N GLY A 165 15.16 5.05 -2.84
CA GLY A 165 15.88 5.67 -3.96
C GLY A 165 15.41 5.26 -5.36
N LYS A 166 14.59 4.20 -5.47
CA LYS A 166 14.08 3.70 -6.76
C LYS A 166 13.13 4.73 -7.40
N PRO A 167 13.36 5.15 -8.67
CA PRO A 167 12.46 6.07 -9.35
C PRO A 167 11.05 5.48 -9.54
N GLY A 168 10.03 6.19 -9.06
CA GLY A 168 8.64 5.82 -9.23
C GLY A 168 7.70 6.72 -8.41
N TRP A 169 6.50 7.01 -8.93
CA TRP A 169 5.57 7.93 -8.28
C TRP A 169 5.12 7.47 -6.88
N GLY A 170 5.01 6.16 -6.67
CA GLY A 170 4.75 5.55 -5.36
C GLY A 170 6.01 4.98 -4.67
N ASP A 171 7.18 5.08 -5.29
CA ASP A 171 8.46 4.61 -4.76
C ASP A 171 9.20 5.75 -4.04
N ASN A 172 10.26 6.32 -4.65
CA ASN A 172 10.99 7.44 -4.07
C ASN A 172 10.12 8.69 -3.91
N MET A 173 9.17 8.94 -4.82
CA MET A 173 8.35 10.14 -4.77
C MET A 173 7.35 10.10 -3.60
N ALA A 174 6.89 8.93 -3.17
CA ALA A 174 6.09 8.80 -1.95
C ALA A 174 6.91 9.23 -0.71
N PHE A 175 8.16 8.78 -0.62
CA PHE A 175 9.07 9.21 0.46
C PHE A 175 9.39 10.71 0.36
N LEU A 176 9.87 11.18 -0.79
CA LEU A 176 10.29 12.56 -0.99
C LEU A 176 9.15 13.55 -0.79
N SER A 177 7.92 13.23 -1.21
CA SER A 177 6.76 14.11 -0.98
C SER A 177 6.51 14.33 0.51
N THR A 178 6.52 13.25 1.30
CA THR A 178 6.35 13.38 2.77
C THR A 178 7.51 14.13 3.41
N LEU A 179 8.75 13.90 2.94
CA LEU A 179 9.92 14.65 3.38
C LEU A 179 9.77 16.15 3.10
N VAL A 180 9.45 16.53 1.86
CA VAL A 180 9.24 17.93 1.45
C VAL A 180 8.20 18.63 2.32
N ASN A 181 7.09 17.94 2.62
CA ASN A 181 6.05 18.48 3.51
C ASN A 181 6.61 18.80 4.92
N THR A 182 7.51 17.96 5.46
CA THR A 182 8.14 18.25 6.77
C THR A 182 9.07 19.46 6.76
N PHE A 183 9.53 19.90 5.57
CA PHE A 183 10.30 21.11 5.36
C PHE A 183 9.43 22.30 4.94
N GLY A 184 8.10 22.18 5.03
CA GLY A 184 7.14 23.23 4.66
C GLY A 184 6.94 23.42 3.16
N GLY A 185 7.45 22.50 2.34
CA GLY A 185 7.22 22.51 0.90
C GLY A 185 5.88 21.90 0.51
N GLN A 186 5.46 22.21 -0.72
CA GLN A 186 4.27 21.66 -1.37
C GLN A 186 4.52 21.57 -2.88
N TRP A 187 3.80 20.68 -3.56
CA TRP A 187 3.97 20.47 -5.01
C TRP A 187 3.34 21.57 -5.86
N PHE A 188 2.22 22.11 -5.40
CA PHE A 188 1.45 23.15 -6.08
C PHE A 188 1.02 24.21 -5.05
N ASP A 189 0.72 25.42 -5.50
CA ASP A 189 0.11 26.43 -4.65
C ASP A 189 -1.31 26.01 -4.23
N MET A 190 -1.72 26.46 -3.05
CA MET A 190 -3.12 26.39 -2.65
C MET A 190 -3.82 27.57 -3.32
N GLY A 191 -4.48 27.29 -4.45
CA GLY A 191 -5.31 28.27 -5.16
C GLY A 191 -6.51 28.76 -4.36
#